data_AF-A0A7Y0IHH9-F1
#
_entry.id   AF-A0A7Y0IHH9-F1
#
_cell.length_a   1.000
_cell.length_b   1.000
_cell.length_c   1.000
_cell.angle_alpha   90.00
_cell.angle_beta   90.00
_cell.angle_gamma   90.00
#
_symmetry.space_group_name_H-M   'P 1'
#
loop_
_entity.id
_entity.type
_entity.pdbx_description
1 polymer ?
#
loop_
_entity_poly.entity_id
_entity_poly.type
_entity_poly.pdbx_seq_one_letter_code
_entity_poly.pdbx_strand_id
1 'polypeptide(L)'
;MALLLLWITKTQIFVHSKILISEKGISFKLKSTSFLYRRTEFFSGWENVSSVTEMFDNHNGGYFYQIAFKNPDFVANFSPLKNHEIEADGFFSELQYYQESYNIAHQLPISRKLNPSNSF
;
A
#
# COMPACT_ATOMS: atom_id res chain seq x y z
N MET A 1 16.73 -28.96 7.41
CA MET A 1 15.65 -27.95 7.37
C MET A 1 15.85 -26.81 8.36
N ALA A 2 16.23 -27.05 9.62
CA ALA A 2 16.42 -26.00 10.63
C ALA A 2 17.42 -24.89 10.21
N LEU A 3 18.56 -25.24 9.61
CA LEU A 3 19.54 -24.26 9.12
C LEU A 3 19.00 -23.37 7.99
N LEU A 4 18.17 -23.93 7.11
CA LEU A 4 17.60 -23.22 5.96
C LEU A 4 16.50 -22.25 6.42
N LEU A 5 15.70 -22.65 7.41
CA LEU A 5 14.74 -21.78 8.10
C LEU A 5 15.45 -20.66 8.88
N LEU A 6 16.52 -20.97 9.63
CA LEU A 6 17.35 -19.98 10.32
C LEU A 6 18.00 -18.97 9.35
N TRP A 7 18.41 -19.43 8.17
CA TRP A 7 18.96 -18.56 7.14
C TRP A 7 17.88 -17.63 6.57
N ILE A 8 16.71 -18.16 6.20
CA ILE A 8 15.55 -17.36 5.75
C ILE A 8 15.14 -16.32 6.78
N THR A 9 15.14 -16.64 8.08
CA THR A 9 14.81 -15.65 9.13
C THR A 9 15.84 -14.53 9.26
N LYS A 10 17.06 -14.73 8.76
CA LYS A 10 18.14 -13.72 8.76
C LYS A 10 18.31 -13.00 7.43
N THR A 11 17.70 -13.51 6.35
CA THR A 11 17.83 -12.94 5.00
C THR A 11 16.57 -12.16 4.66
N GLN A 12 16.70 -10.86 4.45
CA GLN A 12 15.63 -10.07 3.84
C GLN A 12 15.38 -10.58 2.43
N ILE A 13 14.13 -10.91 2.12
CA ILE A 13 13.72 -11.38 0.80
C ILE A 13 13.10 -10.20 0.06
N PHE A 14 13.79 -9.71 -0.97
CA PHE A 14 13.26 -8.69 -1.87
C PHE A 14 12.51 -9.35 -3.01
N VAL A 15 11.26 -8.93 -3.23
CA VAL A 15 10.42 -9.46 -4.30
C VAL A 15 10.02 -8.33 -5.23
N HIS A 16 10.33 -8.48 -6.51
CA HIS A 16 9.91 -7.51 -7.52
C HIS A 16 8.38 -7.55 -7.66
N SER A 17 7.76 -6.38 -7.57
CA SER A 17 6.33 -6.21 -7.73
C SER A 17 6.01 -5.07 -8.69
N LYS A 18 4.89 -5.19 -9.39
CA LYS A 18 4.26 -4.08 -10.10
C LYS A 18 3.12 -3.56 -9.24
N ILE A 19 3.12 -2.26 -8.97
CA ILE A 19 2.08 -1.61 -8.19
C ILE A 19 1.14 -0.85 -9.14
N LEU A 20 -0.15 -0.85 -8.82
CA LEU A 20 -1.18 -0.14 -9.56
C LEU A 20 -2.08 0.59 -8.55
N ILE A 21 -2.28 1.88 -8.78
CA ILE A 21 -3.15 2.75 -7.97
C ILE A 21 -4.32 3.19 -8.83
N SER A 22 -5.49 3.35 -8.21
CA SER A 22 -6.68 3.92 -8.82
C SER A 22 -7.56 4.57 -7.75
N GLU A 23 -8.61 5.27 -8.18
CA GLU A 23 -9.66 5.79 -7.29
C GLU A 23 -10.28 4.71 -6.39
N LYS A 24 -10.26 3.45 -6.79
CA LYS A 24 -10.85 2.34 -6.02
C LYS A 24 -9.93 1.83 -4.92
N GLY A 25 -8.62 2.00 -5.04
CA GLY A 25 -7.66 1.39 -4.14
C GLY A 25 -6.30 1.13 -4.78
N ILE A 26 -5.50 0.35 -4.06
CA ILE A 26 -4.16 -0.08 -4.43
C ILE A 26 -4.11 -1.58 -4.69
N SER A 27 -3.34 -1.98 -5.70
CA SER A 27 -2.99 -3.38 -5.94
C SER A 27 -1.52 -3.55 -6.22
N PHE A 28 -1.01 -4.74 -5.91
CA PHE A 28 0.33 -5.15 -6.31
C PHE A 28 0.33 -6.55 -6.88
N LYS A 29 1.20 -6.76 -7.87
CA LYS A 29 1.41 -8.03 -8.55
C LYS A 29 2.88 -8.43 -8.50
N LEU A 30 3.16 -9.58 -7.90
CA LEU A 30 4.47 -10.21 -7.88
C LEU A 30 4.72 -10.93 -9.20
N LYS A 31 5.98 -10.92 -9.67
CA LYS A 31 6.36 -11.47 -10.98
C LYS A 31 6.11 -12.99 -11.11
N SER A 32 6.38 -13.75 -10.05
CA SER A 32 6.29 -15.21 -10.04
C SER A 32 6.00 -15.72 -8.65
N THR A 33 5.40 -16.90 -8.52
CA THR A 33 5.29 -17.61 -7.23
C THR A 33 6.65 -18.13 -6.78
N SER A 34 6.79 -18.42 -5.49
CA SER A 34 7.96 -19.12 -4.96
C SER A 34 7.56 -20.09 -3.84
N PHE A 35 8.52 -20.86 -3.32
CA PHE A 35 8.30 -21.69 -2.12
C PHE A 35 7.89 -20.87 -0.89
N LEU A 36 8.21 -19.57 -0.85
CA LEU A 36 7.94 -18.69 0.29
C LEU A 36 6.59 -17.99 0.18
N TYR A 37 6.05 -17.84 -1.03
CA TYR A 37 4.78 -17.15 -1.25
C TYR A 37 4.07 -17.68 -2.50
N ARG A 38 2.78 -17.99 -2.35
CA ARG A 38 1.93 -18.50 -3.44
C ARG A 38 1.00 -17.45 -4.03
N ARG A 39 0.63 -16.43 -3.25
CA ARG A 39 -0.24 -15.35 -3.71
C ARG A 39 0.62 -14.30 -4.43
N THR A 40 0.37 -14.12 -5.71
CA THR A 40 1.09 -13.14 -6.54
C THR A 40 0.29 -11.88 -6.78
N GLU A 41 -0.98 -11.84 -6.42
CA GLU A 41 -1.86 -10.69 -6.68
C GLU A 41 -2.63 -10.32 -5.41
N PHE A 42 -2.66 -9.02 -5.14
CA PHE A 42 -3.37 -8.43 -4.02
C PHE A 42 -4.03 -7.13 -4.46
N PHE A 43 -5.24 -6.89 -3.96
CA PHE A 43 -5.96 -5.63 -4.09
C PHE A 43 -6.53 -5.27 -2.73
N SER A 44 -6.47 -3.98 -2.40
CA SER A 44 -7.11 -3.38 -1.25
C SER A 44 -7.81 -2.10 -1.66
N GLY A 45 -9.07 -1.96 -1.30
CA GLY A 45 -9.74 -0.67 -1.33
C GLY A 45 -9.14 0.30 -0.32
N TRP A 46 -9.31 1.60 -0.55
CA TRP A 46 -8.81 2.66 0.34
C TRP A 46 -9.39 2.56 1.75
N GLU A 47 -10.61 2.04 1.87
CA GLU A 47 -11.27 1.79 3.15
C GLU A 47 -10.49 0.85 4.05
N ASN A 48 -9.56 0.04 3.51
CA ASN A 48 -8.73 -0.90 4.25
C ASN A 48 -7.28 -0.43 4.41
N VAL A 49 -6.90 0.74 3.89
CA VAL A 49 -5.59 1.35 4.10
C VAL A 49 -5.65 2.21 5.36
N SER A 50 -4.79 1.94 6.34
CA SER A 50 -4.75 2.70 7.60
C SER A 50 -3.74 3.84 7.57
N SER A 51 -2.56 3.62 6.97
CA SER A 51 -1.52 4.65 6.87
C SER A 51 -0.57 4.38 5.71
N VAL A 52 -0.03 5.48 5.17
CA VAL A 52 1.05 5.50 4.19
C VAL A 52 2.17 6.35 4.80
N THR A 53 3.38 5.79 4.91
CA THR A 53 4.49 6.45 5.63
C THR A 53 5.80 6.20 4.91
N GLU A 54 6.59 7.25 4.73
CA GLU A 54 7.96 7.14 4.24
C GLU A 54 8.91 6.92 5.43
N MET A 55 9.85 6.00 5.28
CA MET A 55 10.86 5.69 6.29
C MET A 55 12.24 5.64 5.66
N PHE A 56 13.26 6.01 6.44
CA PHE A 56 14.65 5.93 6.04
C PHE A 56 15.34 4.74 6.75
N ASP A 57 15.95 3.85 5.97
CA ASP A 57 16.78 2.77 6.49
C ASP A 57 18.23 3.23 6.64
N ASN A 58 18.64 3.50 7.88
CA ASN A 58 19.99 3.90 8.22
C ASN A 58 21.06 2.85 7.87
N HIS A 59 20.71 1.56 7.82
CA HIS A 59 21.67 0.49 7.56
C HIS A 59 21.97 0.34 6.06
N ASN A 60 20.94 0.48 5.23
CA ASN A 60 21.06 0.31 3.79
C ASN A 60 21.17 1.64 3.03
N GLY A 61 20.95 2.77 3.70
CA GLY A 61 21.14 4.11 3.15
C GLY A 61 20.11 4.48 2.08
N GLY A 62 18.81 4.33 2.39
CA GLY A 62 17.75 4.65 1.44
C GLY A 62 16.36 4.74 2.06
N TYR A 63 15.43 5.33 1.31
CA TYR A 63 14.03 5.40 1.69
C TYR A 63 13.26 4.14 1.29
N PHE A 64 12.27 3.79 2.09
CA PHE A 64 11.23 2.82 1.76
C PHE A 64 9.86 3.36 2.17
N TYR A 65 8.84 2.97 1.42
CA TYR A 65 7.47 3.38 1.65
C TYR A 65 6.72 2.24 2.31
N GLN A 66 6.16 2.52 3.47
CA GLN A 66 5.37 1.59 4.24
C GLN A 66 3.88 1.88 4.06
N ILE A 67 3.11 0.82 3.80
CA ILE A 67 1.66 0.87 3.75
C ILE A 67 1.12 -0.11 4.78
N ALA A 68 0.32 0.39 5.73
CA ALA A 68 -0.39 -0.43 6.68
C ALA A 68 -1.83 -0.65 6.21
N PHE A 69 -2.27 -1.90 6.25
CA PHE A 69 -3.61 -2.35 5.93
C PHE A 69 -4.28 -2.86 7.19
N LYS A 70 -5.56 -2.56 7.38
CA LYS A 70 -6.33 -3.03 8.55
C LYS A 70 -7.25 -4.22 8.26
N ASN A 71 -7.43 -4.58 6.98
CA ASN A 71 -8.19 -5.78 6.60
C ASN A 71 -7.77 -6.31 5.20
N PRO A 72 -7.05 -7.44 5.12
CA PRO A 72 -6.41 -8.13 6.26
C PRO A 72 -5.40 -7.20 6.95
N ASP A 73 -5.13 -7.44 8.24
CA ASP A 73 -4.16 -6.67 9.00
C ASP A 73 -2.74 -7.10 8.64
N PHE A 74 -2.01 -6.24 7.91
CA PHE A 74 -0.61 -6.45 7.57
C PHE A 74 0.05 -5.15 7.12
N VAL A 75 1.38 -5.18 7.05
CA VAL A 75 2.21 -4.08 6.59
C VAL A 75 3.00 -4.52 5.36
N ALA A 76 3.00 -3.69 4.31
CA ALA A 76 3.82 -3.86 3.13
C ALA A 76 4.88 -2.76 3.06
N ASN A 77 6.14 -3.14 2.85
CA ASN A 77 7.24 -2.22 2.64
C ASN A 77 7.66 -2.28 1.17
N PHE A 78 7.75 -1.12 0.52
CA PHE A 78 8.13 -0.97 -0.87
C PHE A 78 9.40 -0.14 -0.94
N SER A 79 10.36 -0.57 -1.76
CA SER A 79 11.56 0.20 -2.06
C SER A 79 11.63 0.41 -3.57
N PRO A 80 12.16 1.56 -4.03
CA PRO A 80 12.35 1.80 -5.45
C PRO A 80 13.27 0.74 -6.05
N LEU A 81 13.00 0.38 -7.31
CA LEU A 81 14.02 -0.31 -8.11
C LEU A 81 15.16 0.67 -8.36
N LYS A 82 16.39 0.15 -8.45
CA LYS A 82 17.57 0.98 -8.74
C LYS A 82 17.38 1.82 -10.00
N ASN A 83 17.65 3.13 -9.91
CA ASN A 83 17.45 4.12 -10.99
C ASN A 83 15.98 4.45 -11.31
N HIS A 84 15.03 4.06 -10.45
CA HIS A 84 13.60 4.39 -10.59
C HIS A 84 13.10 5.20 -9.38
N GLU A 85 13.99 5.94 -8.70
CA GLU A 85 13.68 6.70 -7.49
C GLU A 85 12.63 7.79 -7.77
N ILE A 86 12.79 8.54 -8.87
CA ILE A 86 11.85 9.59 -9.28
C ILE A 86 10.44 9.04 -9.53
N GLU A 87 10.35 7.87 -10.17
CA GLU A 87 9.07 7.22 -10.45
C GLU A 87 8.40 6.73 -9.16
N ALA A 88 9.20 6.27 -8.20
CA ALA A 88 8.72 5.84 -6.90
C ALA A 88 8.24 7.01 -6.03
N ASP A 89 8.93 8.16 -6.07
CA ASP A 89 8.50 9.38 -5.38
C ASP A 89 7.17 9.91 -5.95
N GLY A 90 7.02 9.87 -7.28
CA GLY A 90 5.76 10.22 -7.95
C GLY A 90 4.62 9.28 -7.54
N PHE A 91 4.89 7.98 -7.54
CA PHE A 91 3.96 6.95 -7.05
C PHE A 91 3.56 7.20 -5.60
N PHE A 92 4.51 7.51 -4.72
CA PHE A 92 4.26 7.71 -3.30
C PHE A 92 3.40 8.96 -3.06
N SER A 93 3.66 10.04 -3.81
CA SER A 93 2.85 11.25 -3.78
C SER A 93 1.39 10.98 -4.20
N GLU A 94 1.19 10.20 -5.27
CA GLU A 94 -0.15 9.80 -5.73
C GLU A 94 -0.86 8.93 -4.69
N LEU A 95 -0.14 8.01 -4.06
CA LEU A 95 -0.65 7.14 -3.00
C LEU A 95 -1.15 7.95 -1.79
N GLN A 96 -0.37 8.92 -1.31
CA GLN A 96 -0.77 9.81 -0.23
C GLN A 96 -2.01 10.63 -0.61
N TYR A 97 -2.03 11.19 -1.82
CA TYR A 97 -3.17 11.96 -2.32
C TYR A 97 -4.49 11.19 -2.27
N TYR A 98 -4.51 9.94 -2.75
CA TYR A 98 -5.73 9.13 -2.71
C TYR A 98 -6.16 8.76 -1.29
N GLN A 99 -5.20 8.45 -0.41
CA GLN A 99 -5.52 8.12 0.98
C GLN A 99 -6.13 9.34 1.70
N GLU A 100 -5.54 10.51 1.54
CA GLU A 100 -6.05 11.76 2.13
C GLU A 100 -7.42 12.12 1.57
N SER A 101 -7.61 12.02 0.25
CA SER A 101 -8.89 12.27 -0.42
C SER A 101 -9.99 11.34 0.11
N TYR A 102 -9.68 10.06 0.30
CA TYR A 102 -10.60 9.10 0.91
C TYR A 102 -10.96 9.49 2.35
N ASN A 103 -9.97 9.84 3.17
CA ASN A 103 -10.19 10.24 4.56
C ASN A 103 -11.07 11.49 4.66
N ILE A 104 -10.84 12.51 3.82
CA ILE A 104 -11.66 13.73 3.78
C ILE A 104 -13.11 13.40 3.43
N ALA A 105 -13.33 12.59 2.37
CA ALA A 105 -14.67 12.22 1.95
C ALA A 105 -15.47 11.46 3.02
N HIS A 106 -14.78 10.67 3.86
CA HIS A 106 -15.41 9.90 4.93
C HIS A 106 -15.53 10.67 6.26
N GLN A 107 -14.81 11.78 6.42
CA GLN A 107 -14.95 12.70 7.55
C GLN A 107 -16.05 13.75 7.32
N LEU A 108 -16.39 14.04 6.05
CA LEU A 108 -17.48 14.94 5.72
C LEU A 108 -18.83 14.25 6.02
N PRO A 109 -19.67 14.80 6.92
CA PRO A 109 -20.99 14.25 7.13
C PRO A 109 -21.80 14.43 5.84
N ILE A 110 -22.22 13.33 5.22
CA ILE A 110 -23.25 13.34 4.18
C ILE A 110 -24.58 13.71 4.86
N SER A 111 -24.76 15.00 5.12
CA SER A 111 -26.01 15.64 5.49
C SER A 111 -26.43 16.41 4.24
N ARG A 112 -27.52 16.11 3.54
CA ARG A 112 -28.89 15.87 3.99
C ARG A 112 -29.64 15.16 2.86
N LYS A 113 -30.53 14.23 3.21
CA LYS A 113 -31.72 13.98 2.40
C LYS A 113 -32.39 15.33 2.12
N LEU A 114 -32.41 15.77 0.87
CA LEU A 114 -33.34 16.79 0.41
C LEU A 114 -34.73 16.16 0.53
N ASN A 115 -35.42 16.42 1.65
CA ASN A 115 -36.87 16.20 1.68
C ASN A 115 -37.46 17.25 0.73
N PRO A 116 -38.15 16.84 -0.36
CA PRO A 116 -38.92 17.79 -1.14
C PRO A 116 -39.98 18.39 -0.22
N SER A 117 -39.94 19.70 0.01
CA SER A 117 -41.05 20.39 0.65
C SER A 117 -42.20 20.42 -0.35
N ASN A 118 -43.12 19.47 -0.23
CA ASN A 118 -44.46 19.64 -0.79
C ASN A 118 -45.17 20.70 0.06
N SER A 119 -45.10 21.96 -0.36
CA SER A 119 -46.05 23.00 0.05
C SER A 119 -47.20 23.02 -0.96
N PHE A 120 -48.40 22.80 -0.42
CA PHE A 120 -49.71 22.91 -1.08
C PHE A 120 -49.97 24.31 -1.64
#